data_AF-A0A1A8SBQ5-F1
#
_entry.id   AF-A0A1A8SBQ5-F1
#
_cell.length_a   1.000
_cell.length_b   1.000
_cell.length_c   1.000
_cell.angle_alpha   90.00
_cell.angle_beta   90.00
_cell.angle_gamma   90.00
#
_symmetry.space_group_name_H-M   'P 1'
#
loop_
_entity.id
_entity.type
_entity.pdbx_description
1 polymer ?
#
loop_
_entity_poly.entity_id
_entity_poly.type
_entity_poly.pdbx_seq_one_letter_code
_entity_poly.pdbx_strand_id
1 'polypeptide(L)'
;MASLGIGFESKKQVDDFCQKLSKEAEELLSKFFPEKLEQLQMLLKTSFNCEDLASIKAPLDIPIPDPAKEEARRKKKEEKEGKKDKDSDKEEGKKDKDSDKEAEHGVHLQIPRIEDGNNFGVAVQEKVFELLTNTRTKIEAFQTQISKYY
;
A
#
# COMPACT_ATOMS: atom_id res chain seq x y z
N MET A 1 -17.85 -36.80 19.93
CA MET A 1 -17.69 -35.48 19.30
C MET A 1 -19.06 -34.82 19.24
N ALA A 2 -19.36 -33.87 20.12
CA ALA A 2 -20.62 -33.14 20.04
C ALA A 2 -20.60 -32.28 18.77
N SER A 3 -21.57 -32.48 17.88
CA SER A 3 -21.77 -31.61 16.73
C SER A 3 -22.15 -30.22 17.26
N LEU A 4 -21.23 -29.26 17.17
CA LEU A 4 -21.54 -27.85 17.35
C LEU A 4 -22.44 -27.45 16.18
N GLY A 5 -23.75 -27.57 16.37
CA GLY A 5 -24.73 -27.18 15.37
C GLY A 5 -24.64 -25.68 15.12
N ILE A 6 -24.02 -25.30 14.00
CA ILE A 6 -24.03 -23.92 13.52
C ILE A 6 -25.49 -23.57 13.21
N GLY A 7 -25.99 -22.48 13.80
CA GLY A 7 -27.34 -22.00 13.58
C GLY A 7 -27.59 -21.68 12.11
N PHE A 8 -28.80 -21.96 11.62
CA PHE A 8 -29.20 -21.71 10.23
C PHE A 8 -28.96 -20.25 9.80
N GLU A 9 -29.22 -19.29 10.68
CA GLU A 9 -28.97 -17.87 10.43
C GLU A 9 -27.50 -17.56 10.21
N SER A 10 -26.61 -18.08 11.08
CA SER A 10 -25.16 -17.87 10.94
C SER A 10 -24.63 -18.49 9.66
N LYS A 11 -25.11 -19.68 9.29
CA LYS A 11 -24.74 -20.33 8.02
C LYS A 11 -25.18 -19.48 6.82
N LYS A 12 -26.43 -19.01 6.83
CA LYS A 12 -26.98 -18.15 5.77
C LYS A 12 -26.19 -16.84 5.65
N GLN A 13 -25.85 -16.20 6.75
CA GLN A 13 -25.04 -14.97 6.74
C GLN A 13 -23.67 -15.17 6.09
N VAL A 14 -23.00 -16.29 6.39
CA VAL A 14 -21.72 -16.63 5.76
C VAL A 14 -21.89 -16.92 4.27
N ASP A 15 -22.93 -17.68 3.89
CA ASP A 15 -23.21 -17.99 2.48
C ASP A 15 -23.51 -16.70 1.68
N ASP A 16 -24.33 -15.80 2.21
CA ASP A 16 -24.65 -14.50 1.61
C ASP A 16 -23.38 -13.64 1.44
N PHE A 17 -22.49 -13.65 2.43
CA PHE A 17 -21.21 -12.95 2.38
C PHE A 17 -20.27 -13.52 1.31
N CYS A 18 -20.12 -14.85 1.23
CA CYS A 18 -19.32 -15.51 0.21
C CYS A 18 -19.83 -15.22 -1.21
N GLN A 19 -21.15 -15.18 -1.39
CA GLN A 19 -21.75 -14.81 -2.68
C GLN A 19 -21.44 -13.35 -3.04
N LYS A 20 -21.51 -12.45 -2.06
CA LYS A 20 -21.17 -11.04 -2.28
C LYS A 20 -19.70 -10.88 -2.69
N LEU A 21 -18.77 -11.50 -1.96
CA LEU A 21 -17.35 -11.48 -2.29
C LEU A 21 -17.06 -12.07 -3.66
N SER A 22 -17.75 -13.15 -4.05
CA SER A 22 -17.58 -13.74 -5.37
C SER A 22 -17.99 -12.78 -6.48
N LYS A 23 -19.11 -12.06 -6.31
CA LYS A 23 -19.56 -11.03 -7.26
C LYS A 23 -18.58 -9.87 -7.35
N GLU A 24 -18.08 -9.38 -6.21
CA GLU A 24 -17.09 -8.29 -6.18
C GLU A 24 -15.79 -8.72 -6.88
N ALA A 25 -15.31 -9.94 -6.65
CA ALA A 25 -14.14 -10.48 -7.35
C ALA A 25 -14.35 -10.59 -8.86
N GLU A 26 -15.54 -11.05 -9.30
CA GLU A 26 -15.89 -11.10 -10.73
C GLU A 26 -15.91 -9.70 -11.36
N GLU A 27 -16.49 -8.71 -10.69
CA GLU A 27 -16.50 -7.32 -11.16
C GLU A 27 -15.08 -6.73 -11.22
N LEU A 28 -14.25 -7.06 -10.23
CA LEU A 28 -12.85 -6.63 -10.18
C LEU A 28 -12.07 -7.17 -11.39
N LEU A 29 -12.21 -8.45 -11.70
CA LEU A 29 -11.52 -9.10 -12.81
C LEU A 29 -12.06 -8.66 -14.17
N SER A 30 -13.38 -8.52 -14.31
CA SER A 30 -14.03 -8.25 -15.60
C SER A 30 -14.02 -6.79 -16.00
N LYS A 31 -14.04 -5.85 -15.05
CA LYS A 31 -14.12 -4.41 -15.32
C LYS A 31 -12.93 -3.66 -14.77
N PHE A 32 -12.68 -3.79 -13.47
CA PHE A 32 -11.72 -2.92 -12.78
C PHE A 32 -10.28 -3.15 -13.24
N PHE A 33 -9.85 -4.41 -13.39
CA PHE A 33 -8.48 -4.73 -13.82
C PHE A 33 -8.18 -4.23 -15.24
N PRO A 34 -9.02 -4.51 -16.26
CA PRO A 34 -8.84 -3.93 -17.59
C PRO A 34 -8.79 -2.40 -17.58
N GLU A 35 -9.73 -1.75 -16.89
CA GLU A 35 -9.79 -0.29 -16.80
C GLU A 35 -8.55 0.30 -16.12
N LYS A 36 -8.10 -0.30 -15.01
CA LYS A 36 -6.88 0.14 -14.31
C LYS A 36 -5.64 -0.05 -15.13
N LEU A 37 -5.55 -1.15 -15.88
CA LEU A 37 -4.42 -1.40 -16.76
C LEU A 37 -4.32 -0.30 -17.83
N GLU A 38 -5.43 0.07 -18.47
CA GLU A 38 -5.44 1.13 -19.48
C GLU A 38 -5.07 2.50 -18.87
N GLN A 39 -5.62 2.83 -17.70
CA GLN A 39 -5.28 4.06 -16.96
C GLN A 39 -3.77 4.15 -16.67
N LEU A 40 -3.17 3.07 -16.18
CA LEU A 40 -1.73 3.02 -15.88
C LEU A 40 -0.87 3.11 -17.15
N GLN A 41 -1.28 2.45 -18.23
CA GLN A 41 -0.59 2.54 -19.53
C GLN A 41 -0.62 3.96 -20.09
N MET A 42 -1.76 4.65 -19.98
CA MET A 42 -1.87 6.05 -20.38
C MET A 42 -0.97 6.94 -19.53
N LEU A 43 -0.98 6.75 -18.21
CA LEU A 43 -0.15 7.53 -17.29
C LEU A 43 1.35 7.39 -17.58
N LEU A 44 1.82 6.17 -17.88
CA LEU A 44 3.21 5.91 -18.28
C LEU A 44 3.61 6.66 -19.56
N LYS A 45 2.69 6.80 -20.52
CA LYS A 45 2.94 7.51 -21.77
C LYS A 45 2.91 9.03 -21.60
N THR A 46 2.07 9.55 -20.72
CA THR A 46 1.84 10.99 -20.62
C THR A 46 2.72 11.67 -19.56
N SER A 47 2.93 11.05 -18.40
CA SER A 47 3.43 11.76 -17.21
C SER A 47 4.78 11.26 -16.69
N PHE A 48 5.23 10.07 -17.08
CA PHE A 48 6.48 9.48 -16.58
C PHE A 48 7.66 9.59 -17.56
N ASN A 49 7.53 10.39 -18.63
CA ASN A 49 8.61 10.65 -19.58
C ASN A 49 9.32 11.97 -19.23
N CYS A 50 10.42 11.87 -18.49
CA CYS A 50 11.30 13.00 -18.17
C CYS A 50 12.60 12.85 -18.96
N GLU A 51 12.80 13.67 -20.00
CA GLU A 51 13.99 13.63 -20.85
C GLU A 51 15.22 14.23 -20.16
N ASP A 52 15.02 15.21 -19.27
CA ASP A 52 16.08 15.91 -18.55
C ASP A 52 15.78 16.00 -17.05
N LEU A 53 16.65 15.38 -16.24
CA LEU A 53 16.55 15.39 -14.78
C LEU A 53 16.83 16.77 -14.16
N ALA A 54 17.44 17.71 -14.89
CA ALA A 54 17.56 19.07 -14.38
C ALA A 54 16.20 19.76 -14.27
N SER A 55 15.19 19.34 -15.04
CA SER A 55 13.84 19.92 -15.04
C SER A 55 13.08 19.71 -13.74
N ILE A 56 13.38 18.65 -12.99
CA ILE A 56 12.73 18.33 -11.70
C ILE A 56 13.42 18.99 -10.49
N LYS A 57 14.46 19.79 -10.72
CA LYS A 57 15.19 20.48 -9.66
C LYS A 57 14.35 21.63 -9.09
N ALA A 58 13.88 21.47 -7.86
CA ALA A 58 13.23 22.54 -7.12
C ALA A 58 14.24 23.66 -6.76
N PRO A 59 13.86 24.95 -6.85
CA PRO A 59 14.70 26.05 -6.37
C PRO A 59 15.01 25.90 -4.87
N LEU A 60 16.28 26.00 -4.51
CA LEU A 60 16.75 25.92 -3.13
C LEU A 60 17.36 27.27 -2.75
N ASP A 61 16.59 28.12 -2.08
CA ASP A 61 17.03 29.45 -1.63
C ASP A 61 17.59 29.39 -0.21
N ILE A 62 18.69 28.64 -0.05
CA ILE A 62 19.44 28.61 1.20
C ILE A 62 20.64 29.56 1.03
N PRO A 63 20.80 30.56 1.91
CA PRO A 63 21.94 31.46 1.84
C PRO A 63 23.23 30.67 2.06
N ILE A 64 24.13 30.69 1.07
CA ILE A 64 25.44 30.04 1.17
C ILE A 64 26.28 30.83 2.18
N PRO A 65 26.69 30.23 3.32
CA PRO A 65 27.48 30.93 4.32
C PRO A 65 28.86 31.25 3.77
N ASP A 66 29.26 32.51 3.90
CA ASP A 66 30.62 32.94 3.59
C ASP A 66 31.51 32.61 4.80
N PRO A 67 32.53 31.73 4.66
CA PRO A 67 33.34 31.24 5.77
C PRO A 67 33.99 32.37 6.58
N ALA A 68 34.37 33.49 5.95
CA ALA A 68 34.94 34.63 6.64
C ALA A 68 33.90 35.42 7.46
N LYS A 69 32.65 35.50 6.97
CA LYS A 69 31.54 36.16 7.69
C LYS A 69 31.00 35.29 8.82
N GLU A 70 31.05 33.97 8.68
CA GLU A 70 30.68 32.99 9.70
C GLU A 70 31.62 33.07 10.91
N GLU A 71 32.94 33.15 10.69
CA GLU A 71 33.95 33.22 11.75
C GLU A 71 33.85 34.51 12.58
N ALA A 72 33.57 35.65 11.90
CA ALA A 72 33.28 36.92 12.56
C ALA A 72 31.95 36.89 13.34
N ARG A 73 30.96 36.13 12.87
CA ARG A 73 29.67 35.94 13.57
C ARG A 73 29.80 35.01 14.78
N ARG A 74 30.63 33.96 14.73
CA ARG A 74 30.89 33.06 15.87
C ARG A 74 31.48 33.79 17.07
N LYS A 75 32.45 34.69 16.85
CA LYS A 75 33.01 35.56 17.91
C LYS A 75 31.99 36.50 18.54
N LYS A 76 30.88 36.81 17.84
CA LYS A 76 29.81 37.70 18.31
C LYS A 76 28.61 36.95 18.92
N LYS A 77 28.50 35.64 18.69
CA LYS A 77 27.39 34.80 19.14
C LYS A 77 27.68 34.10 20.48
N GLU A 78 28.95 33.91 20.86
CA GLU A 78 29.34 33.45 22.21
C GLU A 78 28.84 34.39 23.35
N GLU A 79 28.43 35.62 23.03
CA GLU A 79 27.84 36.55 24.01
C GLU A 79 26.31 36.43 24.22
N LYS A 80 25.57 35.65 23.40
CA LYS A 80 24.10 35.58 23.50
C LYS A 80 23.53 34.21 23.13
N GLU A 81 23.48 33.29 24.09
CA GLU A 81 22.58 32.12 24.04
C GLU A 81 21.67 32.07 25.28
N GLY A 82 20.35 32.03 25.02
CA GLY A 82 19.31 31.83 26.03
C GLY A 82 17.94 31.59 25.41
N LYS A 83 17.51 30.31 25.41
CA LYS A 83 16.16 29.74 25.16
C LYS A 83 15.63 29.84 23.70
N LYS A 84 14.90 28.87 23.13
CA LYS A 84 13.83 28.03 23.69
C LYS A 84 13.47 26.88 22.72
N ASP A 85 12.97 25.77 23.28
CA ASP A 85 12.38 24.58 22.62
C ASP A 85 11.10 24.88 21.82
N LYS A 86 10.80 24.09 20.76
CA LYS A 86 9.61 23.21 20.73
C LYS A 86 9.45 22.36 19.44
N ASP A 87 8.87 21.22 19.71
CA ASP A 87 8.38 20.03 18.98
C ASP A 87 7.18 20.27 18.02
N SER A 88 6.98 19.42 17.00
CA SER A 88 5.64 18.98 16.51
C SER A 88 5.65 17.88 15.43
N ASP A 89 4.61 17.06 15.52
CA ASP A 89 4.31 15.70 15.06
C ASP A 89 3.71 15.53 13.63
N LYS A 90 3.61 14.25 13.18
CA LYS A 90 2.82 13.48 12.15
C LYS A 90 1.75 14.17 11.23
N GLU A 91 1.25 13.62 10.11
CA GLU A 91 0.67 12.26 9.86
C GLU A 91 0.35 11.91 8.36
N GLU A 92 0.17 10.60 8.16
CA GLU A 92 -0.34 9.67 7.11
C GLU A 92 -1.03 10.07 5.78
N GLY A 93 -0.80 9.19 4.78
CA GLY A 93 -1.74 8.89 3.68
C GLY A 93 -1.94 7.36 3.52
N LYS A 94 -3.16 6.87 3.76
CA LYS A 94 -3.65 5.52 3.40
C LYS A 94 -4.82 5.69 2.43
N LYS A 95 -4.71 5.18 1.19
CA LYS A 95 -5.89 5.07 0.31
C LYS A 95 -5.95 3.86 -0.63
N ASP A 96 -4.89 3.06 -0.76
CA ASP A 96 -4.88 1.97 -1.75
C ASP A 96 -5.07 0.56 -1.14
N LYS A 97 -5.48 0.48 0.14
CA LYS A 97 -5.45 -0.78 0.90
C LYS A 97 -6.71 -1.65 0.78
N ASP A 98 -7.77 -1.22 0.13
CA ASP A 98 -9.06 -1.90 0.28
C ASP A 98 -9.35 -2.91 -0.84
N SER A 99 -8.88 -2.68 -2.07
CA SER A 99 -9.08 -3.63 -3.18
C SER A 99 -8.29 -4.93 -3.04
N ASP A 100 -7.06 -4.86 -2.52
CA ASP A 100 -6.19 -6.05 -2.39
C ASP A 100 -6.65 -6.99 -1.27
N LYS A 101 -7.25 -6.44 -0.21
CA LYS A 101 -7.78 -7.22 0.91
C LYS A 101 -9.02 -8.02 0.51
N GLU A 102 -9.87 -7.48 -0.37
CA GLU A 102 -11.09 -8.14 -0.84
C GLU A 102 -10.77 -9.37 -1.70
N ALA A 103 -9.78 -9.27 -2.59
CA ALA A 103 -9.32 -10.41 -3.40
C ALA A 103 -8.67 -11.51 -2.55
N GLU A 104 -7.85 -11.14 -1.55
CA GLU A 104 -7.21 -12.09 -0.63
C GLU A 104 -8.24 -12.85 0.24
N HIS A 105 -9.26 -12.15 0.73
CA HIS A 105 -10.35 -12.78 1.50
C HIS A 105 -11.22 -13.71 0.64
N GLY A 106 -11.49 -13.36 -0.62
CA GLY A 106 -12.28 -14.18 -1.53
C GLY A 106 -11.66 -15.55 -1.81
N VAL A 107 -10.33 -15.60 -1.99
CA VAL A 107 -9.60 -16.86 -2.21
C VAL A 107 -9.62 -17.73 -0.96
N HIS A 108 -9.46 -17.14 0.23
CA HIS A 108 -9.42 -17.89 1.49
C HIS A 108 -10.73 -18.64 1.78
N LEU A 109 -11.88 -18.04 1.43
CA LEU A 109 -13.20 -18.63 1.65
C LEU A 109 -13.54 -19.77 0.67
N GLN A 110 -12.81 -19.89 -0.43
CA GLN A 110 -13.00 -20.96 -1.42
C GLN A 110 -12.15 -22.20 -1.14
N ILE A 111 -11.30 -22.17 -0.10
CA ILE A 111 -10.50 -23.32 0.31
C ILE A 111 -11.45 -24.40 0.88
N PRO A 112 -11.56 -25.58 0.24
CA PRO A 112 -12.37 -26.68 0.74
C PRO A 112 -11.87 -27.21 2.09
N ARG A 113 -12.67 -28.05 2.75
CA ARG A 113 -12.18 -28.80 3.92
C ARG A 113 -10.96 -29.63 3.55
N ILE A 114 -10.00 -29.71 4.48
CA ILE A 114 -8.81 -30.55 4.33
C ILE A 114 -9.24 -32.02 4.35
N GLU A 115 -9.01 -32.72 3.25
CA GLU A 115 -9.29 -34.15 3.06
C GLU A 115 -8.02 -34.89 2.62
N ASP A 116 -7.95 -36.20 2.90
CA ASP A 116 -6.81 -37.05 2.53
C ASP A 116 -6.96 -37.54 1.07
N GLY A 117 -6.66 -36.65 0.12
CA GLY A 117 -6.77 -36.89 -1.32
C GLY A 117 -7.58 -35.81 -2.06
N ASN A 118 -7.44 -35.74 -3.40
CA ASN A 118 -8.08 -34.72 -4.26
C ASN A 118 -7.62 -33.25 -4.02
N ASN A 119 -6.37 -33.06 -3.60
CA ASN A 119 -5.81 -31.76 -3.17
C ASN A 119 -5.25 -30.88 -4.31
N PHE A 120 -5.37 -31.29 -5.58
CA PHE A 120 -4.84 -30.50 -6.70
C PHE A 120 -5.46 -29.10 -6.78
N GLY A 121 -6.79 -29.00 -6.60
CA GLY A 121 -7.48 -27.71 -6.58
C GLY A 121 -7.01 -26.80 -5.45
N VAL A 122 -6.73 -27.38 -4.28
CA VAL A 122 -6.18 -26.65 -3.11
C VAL A 122 -4.79 -26.12 -3.41
N ALA A 123 -3.91 -26.93 -4.01
CA ALA A 123 -2.57 -26.50 -4.39
C ALA A 123 -2.58 -25.33 -5.40
N VAL A 124 -3.54 -25.32 -6.34
CA VAL A 124 -3.73 -24.19 -7.26
C VAL A 124 -4.17 -22.93 -6.49
N GLN A 125 -5.14 -23.05 -5.58
CA GLN A 125 -5.60 -21.93 -4.75
C GLN A 125 -4.47 -21.37 -3.87
N GLU A 126 -3.68 -22.23 -3.21
CA GLU A 126 -2.52 -21.83 -2.41
C GLU A 126 -1.50 -21.06 -3.25
N LYS A 127 -1.25 -21.50 -4.49
CA LYS A 127 -0.31 -20.81 -5.37
C LYS A 127 -0.78 -19.42 -5.78
N VAL A 128 -2.07 -19.26 -6.05
CA VAL A 128 -2.68 -17.94 -6.32
C VAL A 128 -2.61 -17.05 -5.09
N PHE A 129 -2.91 -17.60 -3.91
CA PHE A 129 -2.82 -16.88 -2.64
C PHE A 129 -1.39 -16.40 -2.33
N GLU A 130 -0.38 -17.24 -2.59
CA GLU A 130 1.03 -16.88 -2.46
C GLU A 130 1.38 -15.67 -3.36
N LEU A 131 0.90 -15.68 -4.61
CA LEU A 131 1.12 -14.56 -5.53
C LEU A 131 0.48 -13.26 -5.03
N LEU A 132 -0.76 -13.32 -4.54
CA LEU A 132 -1.47 -12.16 -3.98
C LEU A 132 -0.72 -11.60 -2.76
N THR A 133 -0.32 -12.46 -1.82
CA THR A 133 0.41 -12.08 -0.60
C THR A 133 1.74 -11.39 -0.94
N ASN A 134 2.50 -11.97 -1.88
CA ASN A 134 3.75 -11.38 -2.34
C ASN A 134 3.54 -10.03 -3.02
N THR A 135 2.46 -9.87 -3.78
CA THR A 135 2.11 -8.60 -4.44
C THR A 135 1.75 -7.53 -3.41
N ARG A 136 0.90 -7.87 -2.44
CA ARG A 136 0.54 -7.00 -1.32
C ARG A 136 1.76 -6.52 -0.54
N THR A 137 2.70 -7.43 -0.26
CA THR A 137 3.95 -7.08 0.44
C THR A 137 4.76 -6.03 -0.32
N LYS A 138 4.85 -6.13 -1.66
CA LYS A 138 5.54 -5.14 -2.49
C LYS A 138 4.83 -3.79 -2.48
N ILE A 139 3.50 -3.77 -2.52
CA ILE A 139 2.70 -2.55 -2.47
C ILE A 139 2.91 -1.83 -1.12
N GLU A 140 2.92 -2.56 -0.01
CA GLU A 140 3.21 -2.01 1.32
C GLU A 140 4.64 -1.43 1.41
N ALA A 141 5.61 -2.04 0.73
CA ALA A 141 6.95 -1.50 0.62
C ALA A 141 6.99 -0.16 -0.14
N PHE A 142 6.24 -0.02 -1.25
CA PHE A 142 6.14 1.25 -1.97
C PHE A 142 5.49 2.35 -1.12
N GLN A 143 4.44 2.02 -0.37
CA GLN A 143 3.82 2.98 0.56
C GLN A 143 4.86 3.51 1.58
N THR A 144 5.68 2.61 2.12
CA THR A 144 6.75 2.97 3.05
C THR A 144 7.83 3.83 2.39
N GLN A 145 8.17 3.55 1.13
CA GLN A 145 9.17 4.33 0.38
C GLN A 145 8.71 5.78 0.16
N ILE A 146 7.42 5.98 -0.14
CA ILE A 146 6.83 7.32 -0.28
C ILE A 146 6.91 8.07 1.05
N SER A 147 6.54 7.41 2.15
CA SER A 147 6.62 8.03 3.49
C SER A 147 8.05 8.35 3.94
N LYS A 148 9.07 7.66 3.41
CA LYS A 148 10.48 7.94 3.72
C LYS A 148 11.08 9.09 2.91
N TYR A 149 10.44 9.47 1.80
CA TYR A 149 10.93 10.56 0.95
C TYR A 149 10.65 11.94 1.58
N TYR A 150 9.53 12.06 2.29
CA TYR A 150 9.13 13.25 3.04
C TYR A 150 9.60 13.16 4.50
#